data_AF-A0A8J2QXD6-F1
#
_entry.id   AF-A0A8J2QXD6-F1
#
_cell.length_a   1.000
_cell.length_b   1.000
_cell.length_c   1.000
_cell.angle_alpha   90.00
_cell.angle_beta   90.00
_cell.angle_gamma   90.00
#
_symmetry.space_group_name_H-M   'P 1'
#
loop_
_entity.id
_entity.type
_entity.pdbx_description
1 polymer ?
#
loop_
_entity_poly.entity_id
_entity_poly.type
_entity_poly.pdbx_seq_one_letter_code
_entity_poly.pdbx_strand_id
1 'polypeptide(L)' 'MDVFEQIDDAAIEEDWQALNYIKPDQRKDRVVKERPDNFNTWDDREFWKRFRLTKHTVELLLSSIQDKIEHSTER' A
#
# COMPACT_ATOMS: atom_id res chain seq x y z
N MET A 1 -42.78 -14.52 -13.83
CA MET A 1 -42.55 -14.03 -12.47
C MET A 1 -41.08 -13.69 -12.43
N ASP A 2 -40.76 -12.40 -12.45
CA ASP A 2 -39.39 -11.93 -12.56
C ASP A 2 -38.62 -12.27 -11.28
N VAL A 3 -37.45 -12.87 -11.44
CA VAL A 3 -36.57 -13.35 -10.36
C VAL A 3 -36.08 -12.22 -9.45
N PHE A 4 -36.36 -10.97 -9.82
CA PHE A 4 -35.92 -9.76 -9.13
C PHE A 4 -36.97 -9.15 -8.19
N GLU A 5 -38.20 -9.66 -8.11
CA GLU A 5 -39.29 -9.05 -7.31
C GLU A 5 -39.44 -9.60 -5.87
N GLN A 6 -38.50 -10.43 -5.39
CA GLN A 6 -38.53 -10.97 -4.02
C GLN A 6 -37.24 -10.65 -3.26
N ILE A 7 -36.71 -9.44 -3.44
CA ILE A 7 -35.77 -8.95 -2.43
C ILE A 7 -36.63 -8.56 -1.24
N ASP A 8 -36.55 -9.33 -0.16
CA ASP A 8 -37.22 -9.03 1.10
C ASP A 8 -36.76 -7.64 1.55
N ASP A 9 -37.68 -6.68 1.60
CA ASP A 9 -37.40 -5.30 2.03
C ASP A 9 -36.69 -5.28 3.41
N ALA A 10 -36.95 -6.29 4.25
CA ALA A 10 -36.27 -6.46 5.52
C ALA A 10 -34.79 -6.84 5.37
N ALA A 11 -34.44 -7.68 4.38
CA ALA A 11 -33.07 -8.07 4.10
C ALA A 11 -32.25 -6.90 3.50
N ILE A 12 -32.89 -6.07 2.66
CA ILE A 12 -32.28 -4.83 2.15
C ILE A 12 -31.99 -3.89 3.31
N GLU A 13 -32.96 -3.67 4.19
CA GLU A 13 -32.82 -2.77 5.34
C GLU A 13 -31.74 -3.26 6.33
N GLU A 14 -31.65 -4.57 6.57
CA GLU A 14 -30.62 -5.18 7.40
C GLU A 14 -29.20 -4.96 6.82
N ASP A 15 -29.01 -5.19 5.51
CA ASP A 15 -27.74 -4.94 4.83
C ASP A 15 -27.37 -3.44 4.84
N TRP A 16 -28.35 -2.55 4.65
CA TRP A 16 -28.14 -1.10 4.75
C TRP A 16 -27.74 -0.66 6.16
N GLN A 17 -28.35 -1.25 7.19
CA GLN A 17 -27.99 -0.98 8.59
C GLN A 17 -26.57 -1.51 8.91
N ALA A 18 -26.19 -2.67 8.41
CA ALA A 18 -24.85 -3.23 8.56
C ALA A 18 -23.77 -2.35 7.90
N LEU A 19 -24.05 -1.82 6.70
CA LEU A 19 -23.15 -0.91 5.99
C LEU A 19 -23.06 0.46 6.67
N ASN A 20 -24.15 0.98 7.21
CA ASN A 20 -24.16 2.25 7.96
C ASN A 20 -23.43 2.18 9.31
N TYR A 21 -23.23 0.99 9.86
CA TYR A 21 -22.39 0.79 11.05
C TYR A 21 -20.89 0.97 10.75
N ILE A 22 -20.49 0.82 9.49
CA ILE A 22 -19.15 1.14 9.00
C ILE A 22 -19.11 2.65 8.76
N LYS A 23 -18.92 3.45 9.82
CA LYS A 23 -18.79 4.92 9.72
C LYS A 23 -17.82 5.30 8.60
N PRO A 24 -18.29 5.81 7.43
CA PRO A 24 -17.40 6.16 6.32
C PRO A 24 -16.50 7.36 6.68
N ASP A 25 -16.92 8.16 7.66
CA ASP A 25 -16.19 9.31 8.17
C ASP A 25 -15.02 8.93 9.10
N GLN A 26 -15.01 7.70 9.63
CA GLN A 26 -13.87 7.20 10.39
C GLN A 26 -12.87 6.56 9.43
N ARG A 27 -11.99 7.40 8.87
CA ARG A 27 -10.78 6.89 8.21
C ARG A 27 -10.07 5.97 9.19
N LYS A 28 -9.90 4.71 8.83
CA LYS A 28 -9.07 3.77 9.60
C LYS A 28 -7.72 4.43 9.83
N ASP A 29 -7.23 4.36 11.07
CA ASP A 29 -5.89 4.85 11.39
C ASP A 29 -4.89 4.25 10.41
N ARG A 30 -4.15 5.12 9.74
CA ARG A 30 -3.17 4.69 8.74
C ARG A 30 -2.01 4.03 9.47
N VAL A 31 -2.00 2.70 9.49
CA VAL A 31 -0.83 1.94 9.94
C VAL A 31 0.24 2.01 8.84
N VAL A 32 1.23 2.89 9.01
CA VAL A 32 2.41 2.93 8.16
C VAL A 32 3.36 1.84 8.63
N LYS A 33 3.50 0.77 7.85
CA LYS A 33 4.52 -0.25 8.09
C LYS A 33 5.90 0.32 7.81
N GLU A 34 6.88 -0.08 8.61
CA GLU A 34 8.28 0.26 8.34
C GLU A 34 8.71 -0.28 6.98
N ARG A 35 9.50 0.52 6.27
CA ARG A 35 10.02 0.14 4.95
C ARG A 35 11.18 -0.83 5.17
N PRO A 36 11.13 -2.06 4.65
CA PRO A 36 12.23 -3.00 4.80
C PRO A 36 13.46 -2.51 4.03
N ASP A 37 14.63 -2.64 4.65
CA ASP A 37 15.91 -2.35 4.02
C ASP A 37 16.34 -3.53 3.13
N ASN A 38 15.72 -3.64 1.95
CA ASN A 38 16.02 -4.70 0.99
C ASN A 38 17.45 -4.61 0.43
N PHE A 39 18.07 -3.44 0.48
CA PHE A 39 19.41 -3.22 -0.05
C PHE A 39 20.46 -3.92 0.82
N ASN A 40 20.35 -3.79 2.15
CA ASN A 40 21.26 -4.46 3.08
C ASN A 40 20.81 -5.88 3.46
N THR A 41 19.52 -6.20 3.35
CA THR A 41 18.99 -7.51 3.75
C THR A 41 19.20 -8.60 2.70
N TRP A 42 19.03 -8.31 1.41
CA TRP A 42 19.10 -9.34 0.36
C TRP A 42 20.52 -9.53 -0.17
N ASP A 43 20.86 -10.74 -0.61
CA ASP A 43 22.10 -10.98 -1.34
C ASP A 43 22.01 -10.43 -2.78
N ASP A 44 23.14 -10.35 -3.48
CA ASP A 44 23.17 -9.78 -4.84
C ASP A 44 22.34 -10.58 -5.85
N ARG A 45 22.24 -11.91 -5.66
CA ARG A 45 21.51 -12.79 -6.57
C ARG A 45 20.01 -12.55 -6.44
N GLU A 46 19.49 -12.48 -5.22
CA GLU A 46 18.09 -12.21 -4.92
C GLU A 46 17.73 -10.77 -5.27
N PHE A 47 18.62 -9.81 -4.98
CA PHE A 47 18.46 -8.43 -5.37
C PHE A 47 18.36 -8.28 -6.90
N TRP A 48 19.27 -8.90 -7.66
CA TRP A 48 19.19 -8.95 -9.13
C TRP A 48 17.92 -9.66 -9.62
N LYS A 49 17.53 -10.75 -8.95
CA LYS A 49 16.34 -11.53 -9.33
C LYS A 49 15.05 -10.71 -9.19
N ARG A 50 14.99 -9.75 -8.27
CA ARG A 50 13.79 -8.95 -8.03
C ARG A 50 13.83 -7.58 -8.71
N PHE A 51 14.97 -6.89 -8.68
CA PHE A 51 15.09 -5.52 -9.17
C PHE A 51 15.71 -5.40 -10.56
N ARG A 52 16.35 -6.45 -11.10
CA ARG A 52 17.07 -6.42 -12.40
C ARG A 52 18.15 -5.33 -12.45
N LEU A 53 18.65 -4.92 -11.29
CA LEU A 53 19.73 -3.99 -11.09
C LEU A 53 20.71 -4.60 -10.11
N THR A 54 22.01 -4.33 -10.28
CA THR A 54 23.01 -4.70 -9.28
C THR A 54 23.01 -3.65 -8.18
N LYS A 55 23.43 -4.02 -6.97
CA LYS A 55 23.57 -3.07 -5.86
C LYS A 55 24.50 -1.91 -6.22
N HIS A 56 25.60 -2.21 -6.90
CA HIS A 56 26.54 -1.21 -7.39
C HIS A 56 25.88 -0.18 -8.33
N THR A 57 25.06 -0.63 -9.29
CA THR A 57 24.33 0.30 -10.17
C THR A 57 23.37 1.18 -9.37
N VAL A 58 22.71 0.62 -8.36
CA VAL A 58 21.80 1.38 -7.49
C VAL A 58 22.56 2.43 -6.69
N GLU A 59 23.71 2.13 -6.10
CA GLU A 59 24.55 3.10 -5.39
C GLU A 59 24.99 4.24 -6.31
N LEU A 60 25.43 3.90 -7.52
CA LEU A 60 25.85 4.88 -8.51
C LEU A 60 24.69 5.81 -8.90
N LEU A 61 23.52 5.24 -9.17
CA LEU A 61 22.31 6.03 -9.44
C LEU A 61 21.96 6.93 -8.25
N LEU A 62 21.99 6.39 -7.03
CA LEU A 62 21.64 7.13 -5.82
C LEU A 62 22.57 8.32 -5.64
N SER A 63 23.89 8.14 -5.82
CA SER A 63 24.86 9.23 -5.76
C SER A 63 24.60 10.32 -6.81
N SER A 64 24.08 9.95 -7.99
CA SER A 64 23.81 10.88 -9.10
C SER A 64 22.53 11.69 -8.96
N ILE A 65 21.60 11.24 -8.11
CA ILE A 65 20.30 11.90 -7.89
C ILE A 65 20.12 12.35 -6.44
N GLN A 66 21.12 12.14 -5.59
CA GLN A 66 21.04 12.41 -4.16
C GLN A 66 20.62 13.86 -3.91
N ASP A 67 21.24 14.81 -4.61
CA ASP A 67 20.94 16.25 -4.58
C ASP A 67 19.48 16.58 -4.94
N LYS A 68 18.83 15.75 -5.74
CA LYS A 68 17.45 15.94 -6.20
C LYS A 68 16.41 15.36 -5.23
N ILE A 69 16.81 14.36 -4.44
CA ILE A 69 15.92 13.65 -3.50
C ILE A 69 16.16 14.04 -2.04
N GLU A 70 17.33 14.61 -1.75
CA GLU A 70 17.69 15.12 -0.44
C GLU A 70 16.89 16.41 -0.20
N HIS A 71 15.77 16.25 0.49
CA HIS A 71 15.02 17.38 1.03
C HIS A 71 15.44 17.59 2.48
N SER A 72 15.60 18.87 2.85
CA SER A 72 15.75 19.29 4.25
C SER A 72 14.56 18.78 5.03
N THR A 73 14.78 17.68 5.75
CA THR A 73 13.83 17.18 6.74
C THR A 73 14.35 17.71 8.05
N GLU A 74 13.61 18.66 8.64
CA GLU A 74 13.79 19.02 10.05
C GLU A 74 13.49 17.75 10.85
N ARG A 75 14.55 16.99 11.14
CA ARG A 75 14.53 15.84 12.03
C ARG A 75 14.92 16.27 13.43
#